data_AF-A0A081NY90-F1
#
_entry.id   AF-A0A081NY90-F1
#
_cell.length_a   1.000
_cell.length_b   1.000
_cell.length_c   1.000
_cell.angle_alpha   90.00
_cell.angle_beta   90.00
_cell.angle_gamma   90.00
#
_symmetry.space_group_name_H-M   'P 1'
#
loop_
_entity.id
_entity.type
_entity.pdbx_description
1 polymer ?
#
loop_
_entity_poly.entity_id
_entity_poly.type
_entity_poly.pdbx_seq_one_letter_code
_entity_poly.pdbx_strand_id
1 'polypeptide(L)' 'MAKPKVKSEPILFATPPDPNRCFVLFSKICHDAGTAAVGLRSLASQLDKHPRDRPIKNMRYDAATMRLEIEFETEGKQP' A
#
# COMPACT_ATOMS: atom_id res chain seq x y z
N MET A 1 -13.90 8.05 45.34
CA MET A 1 -12.81 7.32 44.64
C MET A 1 -13.24 7.11 43.19
N ALA A 2 -12.61 7.81 42.23
CA ALA A 2 -12.95 7.73 40.81
C ALA A 2 -12.16 6.59 40.14
N LYS A 3 -12.86 5.67 39.46
CA LYS A 3 -12.25 4.54 38.72
C LYS A 3 -11.67 5.05 37.38
N PRO A 4 -10.44 4.69 36.99
CA PRO A 4 -9.85 5.15 35.74
C PRO A 4 -10.50 4.47 34.52
N LYS A 5 -10.85 5.26 33.50
CA LYS A 5 -11.33 4.79 32.19
C LYS A 5 -10.16 4.18 31.42
N VAL A 6 -10.23 2.88 31.15
CA VAL A 6 -9.32 2.16 30.26
C VAL A 6 -9.52 2.71 28.85
N LYS A 7 -8.48 3.35 28.30
CA LYS A 7 -8.44 3.74 26.89
C LYS A 7 -8.25 2.46 26.08
N SER A 8 -9.31 2.02 25.39
CA SER A 8 -9.20 0.93 24.42
C SER A 8 -8.26 1.36 23.31
N GLU A 9 -7.09 0.73 23.25
CA GLU A 9 -6.19 0.84 22.11
C GLU A 9 -6.93 0.32 20.86
N PRO A 10 -6.91 1.05 19.74
CA PRO A 10 -7.58 0.60 18.53
C PRO A 10 -6.90 -0.69 18.06
N ILE A 11 -7.65 -1.80 18.12
CA ILE A 11 -7.25 -3.06 17.50
C ILE A 11 -7.15 -2.76 16.00
N LEU A 12 -5.92 -2.68 15.51
CA LEU A 12 -5.61 -2.57 14.09
C LEU A 12 -6.04 -3.88 13.44
N PHE A 13 -7.32 -3.99 13.08
CA PHE A 13 -7.78 -5.02 12.17
C PHE A 13 -6.98 -4.86 10.89
N ALA A 14 -6.12 -5.85 10.60
CA ALA A 14 -5.39 -5.93 9.35
C ALA A 14 -6.43 -5.94 8.22
N THR A 15 -6.63 -4.78 7.60
CA THR A 15 -7.55 -4.66 6.48
C THR A 15 -7.02 -5.59 5.39
N PRO A 16 -7.84 -6.46 4.80
CA PRO A 16 -7.37 -7.35 3.74
C PRO A 16 -6.70 -6.51 2.64
N PRO A 17 -5.53 -6.92 2.15
CA PRO A 17 -4.87 -6.21 1.06
C PRO A 17 -5.82 -6.16 -0.14
N ASP A 18 -6.05 -4.96 -0.69
CA ASP A 18 -6.90 -4.75 -1.86
C ASP A 18 -6.28 -5.50 -3.05
N PRO A 19 -6.96 -6.54 -3.59
CA PRO A 19 -6.39 -7.36 -4.66
C PRO A 19 -6.23 -6.59 -5.98
N ASN A 20 -6.75 -5.36 -6.08
CA ASN A 20 -6.64 -4.52 -7.26
C ASN A 20 -5.63 -3.37 -7.07
N ARG A 21 -4.86 -3.38 -5.99
CA ARG A 21 -3.88 -2.32 -5.70
C ARG A 21 -2.58 -2.86 -5.16
N CYS A 22 -1.48 -2.33 -5.69
CA CYS A 22 -0.17 -2.42 -5.08
C CYS A 22 0.26 -1.03 -4.63
N PHE A 23 0.86 -0.91 -3.45
CA PHE A 23 1.43 0.37 -3.04
C PHE A 23 2.63 0.19 -2.14
N VAL A 24 3.45 1.24 -2.11
CA VAL A 24 4.54 1.39 -1.16
C VAL A 24 4.50 2.79 -0.56
N LEU A 25 4.79 2.85 0.73
CA LEU A 25 5.00 4.10 1.46
C LEU A 25 6.50 4.25 1.69
N PHE A 26 7.10 5.30 1.14
CA PHE A 26 8.49 5.62 1.41
C PHE A 26 8.62 6.33 2.76
N SER A 27 9.75 6.10 3.43
CA SER A 27 10.05 6.82 4.66
C SER A 27 10.25 8.30 4.36
N LYS A 28 9.58 9.15 5.16
CA LYS A 28 9.81 10.60 5.20
C LYS A 28 11.06 10.97 6.00
N ILE A 29 11.49 10.08 6.90
CA ILE A 29 12.57 10.35 7.86
C ILE A 29 13.93 10.00 7.23
N CYS A 30 14.02 8.85 6.57
CA CYS A 30 15.22 8.41 5.87
C CYS A 30 14.89 8.27 4.39
N HIS A 31 15.03 9.37 3.65
CA HIS A 31 14.77 9.44 2.21
C HIS A 31 16.09 9.40 1.44
N ASP A 32 16.70 8.22 1.39
CA ASP A 32 17.94 7.96 0.67
C ASP A 32 17.76 6.88 -0.39
N ALA A 33 18.78 6.67 -1.22
CA ALA A 33 18.72 5.68 -2.29
C ALA A 33 18.52 4.24 -1.77
N GLY A 34 19.00 3.93 -0.56
CA GLY A 34 18.87 2.60 0.05
C GLY A 34 17.44 2.32 0.47
N THR A 35 16.79 3.25 1.18
CA THR A 35 15.39 3.10 1.58
C THR A 35 14.45 3.13 0.38
N ALA A 36 14.76 3.94 -0.64
CA ALA A 36 14.04 3.93 -1.91
C ALA A 36 14.16 2.57 -2.62
N ALA A 37 15.36 1.99 -2.70
CA ALA A 37 15.57 0.69 -3.33
C ALA A 37 14.80 -0.44 -2.64
N VAL A 38 14.76 -0.44 -1.30
CA VAL A 38 13.97 -1.43 -0.53
C VAL A 38 12.47 -1.26 -0.81
N GLY A 39 11.98 -0.02 -0.83
CA GLY A 39 10.57 0.25 -1.16
C GLY A 39 10.19 -0.19 -2.57
N LEU A 40 11.02 0.12 -3.57
CA LEU A 40 10.79 -0.29 -4.95
C LEU A 40 10.83 -1.81 -5.12
N ARG A 41 11.75 -2.50 -4.45
CA ARG A 41 11.78 -3.97 -4.42
C ARG A 41 10.51 -4.55 -3.81
N SER A 42 10.03 -3.97 -2.72
CA SER A 42 8.77 -4.38 -2.10
C SER A 42 7.59 -4.21 -3.07
N LEU A 43 7.52 -3.09 -3.79
CA LEU A 43 6.50 -2.87 -4.80
C LEU A 43 6.59 -3.89 -5.95
N ALA A 44 7.79 -4.15 -6.47
CA ALA A 44 8.00 -5.16 -7.50
C ALA A 44 7.53 -6.55 -7.04
N SER A 45 7.86 -6.96 -5.82
CA SER A 45 7.40 -8.23 -5.24
C SER A 45 5.88 -8.30 -5.04
N GLN A 46 5.18 -7.16 -4.93
CA GLN A 46 3.71 -7.14 -4.95
C GLN A 46 3.19 -7.34 -6.37
N LEU A 47 3.78 -6.65 -7.36
CA LEU A 47 3.43 -6.79 -8.77
C LEU A 47 3.63 -8.22 -9.30
N ASP A 48 4.70 -8.90 -8.88
CA ASP A 48 4.99 -10.29 -9.26
C ASP A 48 3.91 -11.29 -8.81
N LYS A 49 3.07 -10.92 -7.85
CA LYS A 49 1.95 -11.76 -7.39
C LYS A 49 0.71 -11.64 -8.27
N HIS A 50 0.67 -10.66 -9.18
CA HIS A 50 -0.43 -10.47 -10.12
C HIS A 50 -0.14 -11.14 -11.47
N PRO A 51 -1.19 -11.54 -12.23
CA PRO A 51 -1.02 -12.02 -13.60
C PRO A 51 -0.28 -10.99 -14.46
N ARG A 52 0.69 -11.44 -15.27
CA ARG A 52 1.54 -10.55 -16.08
C ARG A 52 0.77 -9.71 -17.09
N ASP A 53 -0.33 -10.25 -17.60
CA ASP A 53 -1.18 -9.60 -18.60
C ASP A 53 -2.25 -8.69 -17.97
N ARG A 54 -2.23 -8.49 -16.65
CA ARG A 54 -3.22 -7.67 -15.97
C ARG A 54 -3.00 -6.18 -16.28
N PRO A 55 -3.98 -5.49 -16.89
CA PRO A 55 -3.82 -4.09 -17.26
C PRO A 55 -3.77 -3.18 -16.02
N ILE A 56 -2.88 -2.20 -16.08
CA ILE A 56 -2.76 -1.14 -15.08
C ILE A 56 -3.75 -0.03 -15.45
N LYS A 57 -4.68 0.26 -14.55
CA LYS A 57 -5.64 1.35 -14.68
C LYS A 57 -5.00 2.70 -14.39
N ASN A 58 -4.16 2.77 -13.35
CA ASN A 58 -3.54 4.01 -12.90
C ASN A 58 -2.22 3.72 -12.17
N MET A 59 -1.24 4.62 -12.34
CA MET A 59 0.00 4.60 -11.57
C MET A 59 0.33 6.02 -11.16
N ARG A 60 0.42 6.27 -9.86
CA ARG A 60 0.59 7.62 -9.30
C ARG A 60 1.56 7.65 -8.14
N TYR A 61 2.37 8.69 -8.11
CA TYR A 61 3.18 9.06 -6.97
C TYR A 61 2.60 10.31 -6.31
N ASP A 62 2.33 10.21 -5.01
CA ASP A 62 1.93 11.33 -4.16
C ASP A 62 3.11 11.73 -3.28
N ALA A 63 3.72 12.88 -3.60
CA ALA A 63 4.84 13.43 -2.84
C ALA A 63 4.44 13.89 -1.43
N ALA A 64 3.19 14.29 -1.20
CA ALA A 64 2.75 14.74 0.11
C ALA A 64 2.68 13.57 1.10
N THR A 65 2.28 12.39 0.62
CA THR A 65 2.22 11.17 1.44
C THR A 65 3.41 10.24 1.26
N MET A 66 4.31 10.54 0.32
CA MET A 66 5.43 9.68 -0.09
C MET A 66 4.95 8.30 -0.52
N ARG A 67 3.82 8.25 -1.23
CA ARG A 67 3.15 7.01 -1.64
C ARG A 67 3.27 6.80 -3.14
N LEU A 68 3.78 5.65 -3.55
CA LEU A 68 3.64 5.17 -4.92
C LEU A 68 2.58 4.08 -4.94
N GLU A 69 1.57 4.25 -5.79
CA GLU A 69 0.44 3.34 -5.92
C GLU A 69 0.20 2.96 -7.38
N ILE A 70 -0.10 1.68 -7.59
CA ILE A 70 -0.51 1.09 -8.86
C ILE A 70 -1.89 0.48 -8.65
N GLU A 71 -2.86 0.97 -9.40
CA GLU A 71 -4.22 0.44 -9.45
C GLU A 71 -4.38 -0.38 -10.73
N PHE A 72 -4.85 -1.61 -10.60
CA PHE A 72 -5.16 -2.48 -11.74
C PHE A 72 -6.61 -2.30 -12.19
N GLU A 73 -6.90 -2.70 -13.42
CA GLU A 73 -8.30 -2.92 -13.79
C GLU A 73 -8.88 -4.07 -12.94
N THR A 74 -10.14 -3.92 -12.55
CA THR A 74 -10.89 -4.98 -11.88
C THR A 74 -11.00 -6.16 -12.84
N GLU A 75 -10.61 -7.37 -12.41
CA GLU A 75 -10.97 -8.58 -13.13
C GLU A 75 -12.50 -8.60 -13.22
N GLY A 76 -13.03 -8.54 -14.45
CA GLY A 76 -14.38 -8.10 -14.70
C GLY A 76 -15.45 -8.85 -13.90
N LYS A 77 -16.37 -8.10 -13.29
CA LYS A 77 -17.77 -8.25 -13.70
C LYS A 77 -17.94 -7.38 -14.95
N GLN A 78 -17.74 -7.97 -16.13
CA GLN A 78 -18.37 -7.41 -17.33
C GLN A 78 -19.89 -7.44 -17.11
N PRO A 79 -20.62 -6.36 -17.44
CA PRO A 79 -22.07 -6.45 -17.59
C PRO A 79 -22.46 -7.33 -18.77
#